data_AF-A0A256A9Z6-F1
#
_entry.id   AF-A0A256A9Z6-F1
#
_cell.length_a   1.000
_cell.length_b   1.000
_cell.length_c   1.000
_cell.angle_alpha   90.00
_cell.angle_beta   90.00
_cell.angle_gamma   90.00
#
_symmetry.space_group_name_H-M   'P 1'
#
loop_
_entity.id
_entity.type
_entity.pdbx_description
1 polymer ?
#
loop_
_entity_poly.entity_id
_entity_poly.type
_entity_poly.pdbx_seq_one_letter_code
_entity_poly.pdbx_strand_id
1 'polypeptide(L)'
;MTAVEKLEFIVNTINSTEEISNYEFNFNDDVRKAFLLVYNQDELKRNLEREHPNYYNKFYNLDGIVLTFIEKNNLELELANDYLNKIENNSTRNWNKINLVKLAIEQNKIDIAEQITSELPNGDSGSSQYVAHRHFLNYYASVGNVEEFKKKTKLSKLGRFPRYGIESYKSNLLAGYARKYGIHKAFELTNEKYFENTTILSMIREVAHTINFSELDNLFEKYPIIETQIQDAKAWIYVAHFNNQGKINIPQNEFEITLNEILKVDKDDKCGDIRCKDSLLMDMFYVTLNRNQALELKKHLVSPRIKSEFNSYIKQQTDENKYIS
;
A
#
# COMPACT_ATOMS: atom_id res chain seq x y z
N MET A 1 26.57 12.84 -21.19
CA MET A 1 25.31 12.29 -21.70
C MET A 1 24.17 13.10 -21.13
N THR A 2 23.28 13.62 -21.98
CA THR A 2 21.98 14.19 -21.61
C THR A 2 21.08 13.12 -21.00
N ALA A 3 19.98 13.51 -20.35
CA ALA A 3 19.04 12.54 -19.79
C ALA A 3 18.40 11.66 -20.88
N VAL A 4 18.19 12.23 -22.07
CA VAL A 4 17.67 11.52 -23.25
C VAL A 4 18.68 10.49 -23.77
N GLU A 5 19.94 10.88 -23.94
CA GLU A 5 21.02 9.96 -24.35
C GLU A 5 21.21 8.82 -23.36
N LYS A 6 21.02 9.09 -22.06
CA LYS A 6 21.08 8.08 -21.00
C LYS A 6 19.89 7.11 -21.08
N LEU A 7 18.67 7.61 -21.30
CA LEU A 7 17.51 6.73 -21.47
C LEU A 7 17.65 5.86 -22.71
N GLU A 8 18.12 6.43 -23.82
CA GLU A 8 18.43 5.70 -25.04
C GLU A 8 19.45 4.59 -24.80
N PHE A 9 20.53 4.90 -24.08
CA PHE A 9 21.52 3.91 -23.68
C PHE A 9 20.87 2.76 -22.88
N ILE A 10 20.05 3.06 -21.88
CA ILE A 10 19.37 2.03 -21.08
C ILE A 10 18.47 1.14 -21.96
N VAL A 11 17.69 1.73 -22.88
CA VAL A 11 16.83 0.98 -23.80
C VAL A 11 17.65 0.09 -24.74
N ASN A 12 18.75 0.60 -25.30
CA ASN A 12 19.64 -0.18 -26.15
C ASN A 12 20.29 -1.34 -25.39
N THR A 13 20.70 -1.11 -24.13
CA THR A 13 21.21 -2.16 -23.26
C THR A 13 20.16 -3.27 -23.06
N ILE A 14 18.90 -2.92 -22.79
CA ILE A 14 17.80 -3.90 -22.66
C ILE A 14 17.65 -4.75 -23.94
N ASN A 15 17.67 -4.12 -25.11
CA ASN A 15 17.53 -4.84 -26.39
C ASN A 15 18.73 -5.74 -26.70
N SER A 16 19.93 -5.40 -26.21
CA SER A 16 21.14 -6.20 -26.42
C SER A 16 21.28 -7.40 -25.48
N THR A 17 20.47 -7.49 -24.41
CA THR A 17 20.56 -8.58 -23.43
C THR A 17 19.58 -9.70 -23.74
N GLU A 18 20.07 -10.94 -23.87
CA GLU A 18 19.23 -12.11 -24.20
C GLU A 18 18.31 -12.53 -23.04
N GLU A 19 18.82 -12.53 -21.82
CA GLU A 19 18.04 -12.69 -20.59
C GLU A 19 18.55 -11.70 -19.55
N ILE A 20 17.64 -10.98 -18.89
CA ILE A 20 17.96 -10.06 -17.76
C ILE A 20 18.24 -10.90 -16.50
N SER A 21 19.26 -11.75 -16.62
CA SER A 21 19.70 -12.68 -15.59
C SER A 21 20.81 -12.03 -14.76
N ASN A 22 21.12 -12.64 -13.62
CA ASN A 22 22.31 -12.24 -12.85
C ASN A 22 23.60 -12.41 -13.63
N TYR A 23 23.63 -13.27 -14.65
CA TYR A 23 24.81 -13.46 -15.47
C TYR A 23 25.13 -12.17 -16.21
N GLU A 24 24.16 -11.62 -16.94
CA GLU A 24 24.32 -10.33 -17.62
C GLU A 24 24.70 -9.21 -16.64
N PHE A 25 24.07 -9.12 -15.47
CA PHE A 25 24.46 -8.11 -14.46
C PHE A 25 25.91 -8.26 -13.96
N ASN A 26 26.40 -9.49 -13.84
CA ASN A 26 27.75 -9.78 -13.35
C ASN A 26 28.83 -9.75 -14.43
N PHE A 27 28.49 -9.77 -15.71
CA PHE A 27 29.49 -9.91 -16.78
C PHE A 27 29.29 -8.94 -17.95
N ASN A 28 28.20 -8.19 -18.00
CA ASN A 28 27.94 -7.18 -19.02
C ASN A 28 28.19 -5.76 -18.47
N ASP A 29 29.23 -5.11 -18.98
CA ASP A 29 29.63 -3.77 -18.54
C ASP A 29 28.58 -2.70 -18.86
N ASP A 30 27.81 -2.86 -19.95
CA ASP A 30 26.76 -1.91 -20.30
C ASP A 30 25.56 -2.02 -19.36
N VAL A 31 25.23 -3.23 -18.88
CA VAL A 31 24.21 -3.44 -17.83
C VAL A 31 24.61 -2.75 -16.53
N ARG A 32 25.88 -2.86 -16.12
CA ARG A 32 26.41 -2.18 -14.94
C ARG A 32 26.46 -0.66 -15.12
N LYS A 33 26.81 -0.21 -16.32
CA LYS A 33 26.78 1.22 -16.66
C LYS A 33 25.36 1.76 -16.60
N ALA A 34 24.36 1.04 -17.12
CA ALA A 34 22.95 1.40 -17.04
C ALA A 34 22.47 1.49 -15.58
N PHE A 35 22.88 0.54 -14.74
CA PHE A 35 22.65 0.60 -13.29
C PHE A 35 23.23 1.87 -12.67
N LEU A 36 24.48 2.22 -12.99
CA LEU A 36 25.17 3.40 -12.45
C LEU A 36 24.58 4.73 -12.92
N LEU A 37 23.75 4.74 -13.96
CA LEU A 37 22.98 5.93 -14.35
C LEU A 37 21.85 6.25 -13.36
N VAL A 38 21.46 5.28 -12.53
CA VAL A 38 20.38 5.40 -11.54
C VAL A 38 20.91 5.32 -10.11
N TYR A 39 21.87 4.44 -9.87
CA TYR A 39 22.41 4.08 -8.56
C TYR A 39 23.88 4.46 -8.46
N ASN A 40 24.44 4.46 -7.25
CA ASN A 40 25.84 4.83 -7.04
C ASN A 40 26.80 3.62 -7.02
N GLN A 41 28.10 3.91 -6.99
CA GLN A 41 29.16 2.89 -6.97
C GLN A 41 29.10 2.01 -5.71
N ASP A 42 28.72 2.56 -4.55
CA ASP A 42 28.59 1.80 -3.32
C ASP A 42 27.44 0.79 -3.39
N GLU A 43 26.34 1.16 -4.06
CA GLU A 43 25.24 0.25 -4.36
C GLU A 43 25.66 -0.85 -5.33
N LEU A 44 26.41 -0.51 -6.39
CA LEU A 44 26.92 -1.52 -7.32
C LEU A 44 27.83 -2.52 -6.59
N LYS A 45 28.80 -2.02 -5.82
CA LYS A 45 29.73 -2.84 -5.03
C LYS A 45 28.99 -3.77 -4.07
N ARG A 46 28.06 -3.24 -3.27
CA ARG A 46 27.25 -4.03 -2.33
C ARG A 46 26.45 -5.13 -3.02
N ASN A 47 26.02 -4.94 -4.26
CA ASN A 47 25.28 -5.96 -4.99
C ASN A 47 26.18 -7.04 -5.60
N LEU A 48 27.37 -6.68 -6.07
CA LEU A 48 28.36 -7.64 -6.57
C LEU A 48 28.95 -8.52 -5.44
N GLU A 49 29.05 -7.99 -4.22
CA GLU A 49 29.63 -8.67 -3.05
C GLU A 49 28.62 -9.53 -2.25
N ARG A 50 27.33 -9.57 -2.64
CA ARG A 50 26.31 -10.37 -1.94
C ARG A 50 26.49 -11.87 -2.21
N GLU A 51 26.85 -12.64 -1.17
CA GLU A 51 26.92 -14.11 -1.17
C GLU A 51 25.53 -14.82 -1.17
N HIS A 52 24.48 -14.21 -1.73
CA HIS A 52 23.18 -14.87 -1.77
C HIS A 52 23.07 -15.78 -2.99
N PRO A 53 22.43 -16.97 -2.85
CA PRO A 53 22.12 -17.81 -3.99
C PRO A 53 21.30 -17.00 -5.00
N ASN A 54 21.73 -17.07 -6.25
CA ASN A 54 21.35 -16.27 -7.42
C ASN A 54 19.91 -15.67 -7.39
N TYR A 55 18.90 -16.39 -6.93
CA TYR A 55 17.48 -16.02 -6.99
C TYR A 55 17.00 -14.81 -6.14
N TYR A 56 17.85 -14.17 -5.32
CA TYR A 56 17.45 -13.05 -4.43
C TYR A 56 18.06 -11.67 -4.75
N ASN A 57 18.82 -11.52 -5.84
CA ASN A 57 19.29 -10.21 -6.23
C ASN A 57 18.10 -9.33 -6.64
N LYS A 58 17.90 -8.19 -5.96
CA LYS A 58 16.85 -7.20 -6.30
C LYS A 58 16.95 -6.65 -7.74
N PHE A 59 17.96 -7.05 -8.50
CA PHE A 59 18.32 -6.58 -9.84
C PHE A 59 17.84 -7.47 -10.98
N TYR A 60 16.97 -8.44 -10.72
CA TYR A 60 16.23 -9.20 -11.74
C TYR A 60 15.31 -8.35 -12.65
N ASN A 61 15.33 -7.01 -12.55
CA ASN A 61 14.41 -6.19 -13.29
C ASN A 61 15.00 -4.87 -13.79
N LEU A 62 15.58 -4.87 -15.00
CA LEU A 62 15.92 -3.63 -15.74
C LEU A 62 14.67 -2.74 -15.91
N ASP A 63 13.44 -3.28 -15.85
CA ASP A 63 12.22 -2.47 -15.85
C ASP A 63 12.17 -1.51 -14.64
N GLY A 64 12.75 -1.91 -13.51
CA GLY A 64 12.89 -1.06 -12.34
C GLY A 64 13.92 0.06 -12.54
N ILE A 65 14.99 -0.20 -13.30
CA ILE A 65 16.04 0.79 -13.63
C ILE A 65 15.45 1.87 -14.54
N VAL A 66 14.71 1.50 -15.58
CA VAL A 66 14.11 2.46 -16.52
C VAL A 66 13.14 3.40 -15.80
N LEU A 67 12.22 2.85 -15.00
CA LEU A 67 11.25 3.68 -14.27
C LEU A 67 11.94 4.60 -13.26
N THR A 68 12.87 4.07 -12.46
CA THR A 68 13.61 4.88 -11.47
C THR A 68 14.43 5.97 -12.15
N PHE A 69 14.99 5.69 -13.34
CA PHE A 69 15.69 6.70 -14.14
C PHE A 69 14.75 7.83 -14.58
N ILE A 70 13.59 7.48 -15.14
CA ILE A 70 12.55 8.44 -15.57
C ILE A 70 12.13 9.33 -14.39
N GLU A 71 11.85 8.73 -13.23
CA GLU A 71 11.47 9.44 -12.01
C GLU A 71 12.57 10.39 -11.51
N LYS A 72 13.80 9.87 -11.33
CA LYS A 72 14.92 10.66 -10.80
C LYS A 72 15.30 11.85 -11.68
N ASN A 73 15.11 11.72 -12.99
CA ASN A 73 15.43 12.78 -13.94
C ASN A 73 14.20 13.62 -14.33
N ASN A 74 13.03 13.33 -13.76
CA ASN A 74 11.76 14.00 -14.06
C ASN A 74 11.53 14.14 -15.58
N LEU A 75 11.72 13.04 -16.31
CA LEU A 75 11.54 13.04 -17.76
C LEU A 75 10.06 13.19 -18.13
N GLU A 76 9.79 13.85 -19.26
CA GLU A 76 8.44 13.90 -19.83
C GLU A 76 7.95 12.49 -20.15
N LEU A 77 6.72 12.19 -19.74
CA LEU A 77 6.18 10.83 -19.78
C LEU A 77 5.89 10.38 -21.21
N GLU A 78 5.49 11.29 -22.08
CA GLU A 78 5.30 11.05 -23.52
C GLU A 78 6.63 10.67 -24.17
N LEU A 79 7.69 11.43 -23.89
CA LEU A 79 9.04 11.13 -24.37
C LEU A 79 9.51 9.77 -23.84
N ALA A 80 9.29 9.50 -22.55
CA ALA A 80 9.64 8.20 -21.97
C ALA A 80 8.88 7.06 -22.68
N ASN A 81 7.58 7.23 -22.94
CA ASN A 81 6.77 6.24 -23.66
C ASN A 81 7.29 5.98 -25.09
N ASP A 82 7.73 7.02 -25.81
CA ASP A 82 8.35 6.88 -27.14
C ASP A 82 9.63 6.04 -27.11
N TYR A 83 10.43 6.17 -26.03
CA TYR A 83 11.61 5.32 -25.84
C TYR A 83 11.24 3.90 -25.44
N LEU A 84 10.25 3.71 -24.57
CA LEU A 84 9.76 2.38 -24.22
C LEU A 84 9.22 1.63 -25.45
N ASN A 85 8.62 2.34 -26.41
CA ASN A 85 8.17 1.75 -27.68
C ASN A 85 9.29 1.10 -28.49
N LYS A 86 10.55 1.48 -28.26
CA LYS A 86 11.73 0.92 -28.93
C LYS A 86 12.23 -0.37 -28.29
N ILE A 87 11.66 -0.80 -27.15
CA ILE A 87 12.01 -2.09 -26.54
C ILE A 87 11.43 -3.23 -27.41
N GLU A 88 12.30 -4.12 -27.88
CA GLU A 88 11.97 -5.20 -28.82
C GLU A 88 11.15 -6.31 -28.14
N ASN A 89 11.52 -6.68 -26.93
CA ASN A 89 10.79 -7.69 -26.16
C ASN A 89 9.42 -7.15 -25.73
N ASN A 90 8.35 -7.74 -26.28
CA ASN A 90 6.97 -7.32 -26.01
C ASN A 90 6.60 -7.38 -24.52
N SER A 91 7.06 -8.38 -23.78
CA SER A 91 6.73 -8.54 -22.36
C SER A 91 7.37 -7.42 -21.54
N THR A 92 8.68 -7.22 -21.69
CA THR A 92 9.47 -6.16 -21.07
C THR A 92 8.89 -4.78 -21.40
N ARG A 93 8.62 -4.51 -22.67
CA ARG A 93 7.99 -3.26 -23.11
C ARG A 93 6.67 -2.99 -22.40
N ASN A 94 5.77 -3.96 -22.39
CA ASN A 94 4.44 -3.79 -21.82
C ASN A 94 4.49 -3.59 -20.30
N TRP A 95 5.37 -4.29 -19.58
CA TRP A 95 5.54 -4.10 -18.14
C TRP A 95 6.12 -2.73 -17.79
N ASN A 96 7.11 -2.25 -18.54
CA ASN A 96 7.62 -0.89 -18.39
C ASN A 96 6.53 0.16 -18.64
N LYS A 97 5.69 -0.04 -19.67
CA LYS A 97 4.54 0.85 -19.93
C LYS A 97 3.49 0.81 -18.82
N ILE A 98 3.17 -0.35 -18.25
CA ILE A 98 2.27 -0.46 -17.08
C ILE A 98 2.83 0.34 -15.91
N ASN A 99 4.14 0.23 -15.64
CA ASN A 99 4.79 1.02 -14.60
C ASN A 99 4.76 2.52 -14.90
N LEU A 100 4.94 2.92 -16.16
CA LEU A 100 4.81 4.31 -16.59
C LEU A 100 3.37 4.84 -16.42
N VAL A 101 2.34 4.04 -16.66
CA VAL A 101 0.94 4.37 -16.35
C VAL A 101 0.76 4.64 -14.86
N LYS A 102 1.32 3.78 -14.00
CA LYS A 102 1.28 3.99 -12.54
C LYS A 102 1.93 5.32 -12.16
N LEU A 103 3.12 5.62 -12.69
CA LEU A 103 3.82 6.88 -12.43
C LEU A 103 3.02 8.09 -12.93
N ALA A 104 2.44 8.01 -14.13
CA ALA A 104 1.58 9.07 -14.67
C ALA A 104 0.39 9.36 -13.75
N ILE A 105 -0.25 8.32 -13.20
CA ILE A 105 -1.34 8.47 -12.22
C ILE A 105 -0.84 9.12 -10.92
N GLU A 106 0.31 8.71 -10.40
CA GLU A 106 0.92 9.29 -9.19
C GLU A 106 1.28 10.77 -9.37
N GLN A 107 1.64 11.17 -10.59
CA GLN A 107 1.87 12.57 -10.98
C GLN A 107 0.59 13.33 -11.37
N ASN A 108 -0.60 12.72 -11.18
CA ASN A 108 -1.90 13.26 -11.56
C ASN A 108 -2.01 13.64 -13.06
N LYS A 109 -1.28 12.93 -13.93
CA LYS A 109 -1.29 13.03 -15.39
C LYS A 109 -2.22 11.97 -15.99
N ILE A 110 -3.50 12.05 -15.65
CA ILE A 110 -4.49 11.01 -15.97
C ILE A 110 -4.65 10.81 -17.49
N ASP A 111 -4.69 11.88 -18.28
CA ASP A 111 -4.84 11.78 -19.74
C ASP A 111 -3.68 11.03 -20.40
N ILE A 112 -2.45 11.29 -19.95
CA ILE A 112 -1.25 10.57 -20.42
C ILE A 112 -1.34 9.09 -20.04
N ALA A 113 -1.75 8.79 -18.81
CA ALA A 113 -1.93 7.42 -18.34
C ALA A 113 -2.95 6.66 -19.21
N GLU A 114 -4.05 7.31 -19.59
CA GLU A 114 -5.08 6.73 -20.47
C GLU A 114 -4.53 6.47 -21.87
N GLN A 115 -3.78 7.43 -22.43
CA GLN A 115 -3.12 7.28 -23.72
C GLN A 115 -2.20 6.06 -23.72
N ILE A 116 -1.26 5.97 -22.77
CA ILE A 116 -0.32 4.84 -22.67
C ILE A 116 -1.08 3.52 -22.49
N THR A 117 -2.16 3.52 -21.70
CA THR A 117 -3.01 2.33 -21.51
C THR A 117 -3.68 1.89 -22.79
N SER A 118 -4.11 2.83 -23.64
CA SER A 118 -4.75 2.52 -24.93
C SER A 118 -3.80 1.83 -25.93
N GLU A 119 -2.49 2.08 -25.82
CA GLU A 119 -1.45 1.48 -26.64
C GLU A 119 -1.08 0.04 -26.22
N LEU A 120 -1.49 -0.39 -25.01
CA LEU A 120 -1.20 -1.73 -24.51
C LEU A 120 -2.08 -2.78 -25.20
N PRO A 121 -1.56 -4.01 -25.44
CA PRO A 121 -2.30 -5.03 -26.16
C PRO A 121 -3.50 -5.54 -25.36
N ASN A 122 -4.67 -5.62 -26.01
CA ASN A 122 -5.93 -6.13 -25.45
C ASN A 122 -6.15 -7.62 -25.84
N GLY A 123 -5.41 -8.53 -25.20
CA GLY A 123 -5.51 -9.98 -25.44
C GLY A 123 -6.43 -10.74 -24.47
N ASP A 124 -6.90 -11.91 -24.90
CA ASP A 124 -7.93 -12.67 -24.16
C ASP A 124 -7.46 -13.39 -22.88
N SER A 125 -6.17 -13.69 -22.75
CA SER A 125 -5.61 -14.52 -21.66
C SER A 125 -5.06 -13.74 -20.45
N GLY A 126 -5.07 -12.41 -20.47
CA GLY A 126 -4.47 -11.58 -19.41
C GLY A 126 -3.78 -10.34 -19.97
N SER A 127 -4.55 -9.48 -20.64
CA SER A 127 -4.04 -8.27 -21.28
C SER A 127 -3.29 -7.34 -20.31
N SER A 128 -2.13 -6.85 -20.75
CA SER A 128 -1.40 -5.76 -20.09
C SER A 128 -2.27 -4.51 -19.86
N GLN A 129 -3.23 -4.25 -20.75
CA GLN A 129 -4.20 -3.17 -20.62
C GLN A 129 -5.12 -3.36 -19.40
N TYR A 130 -5.51 -4.60 -19.07
CA TYR A 130 -6.31 -4.85 -17.86
C TYR A 130 -5.53 -4.57 -16.58
N VAL A 131 -4.23 -4.87 -16.58
CA VAL A 131 -3.35 -4.56 -15.46
C VAL A 131 -3.19 -3.04 -15.32
N ALA A 132 -2.97 -2.33 -16.42
CA ALA A 132 -2.92 -0.86 -16.43
C ALA A 132 -4.21 -0.23 -15.87
N HIS A 133 -5.40 -0.70 -16.28
CA HIS A 133 -6.68 -0.22 -15.73
C HIS A 133 -6.84 -0.44 -14.22
N ARG A 134 -6.15 -1.41 -13.62
CA ARG A 134 -6.17 -1.62 -12.16
C ARG A 134 -5.40 -0.54 -11.39
N HIS A 135 -4.43 0.13 -12.00
CA HIS A 135 -3.81 1.30 -11.38
C HIS A 135 -4.82 2.46 -11.25
N PHE A 136 -5.70 2.65 -12.24
CA PHE A 136 -6.80 3.60 -12.14
C PHE A 136 -7.81 3.20 -11.07
N LEU A 137 -8.08 1.91 -10.87
CA LEU A 137 -8.96 1.47 -9.77
C LEU A 137 -8.42 1.89 -8.40
N ASN A 138 -7.11 1.74 -8.17
CA ASN A 138 -6.47 2.21 -6.93
C ASN A 138 -6.60 3.72 -6.76
N TYR A 139 -6.36 4.49 -7.83
CA TYR A 139 -6.50 5.94 -7.80
C TYR A 139 -7.94 6.39 -7.53
N TYR A 140 -8.90 5.90 -8.30
CA TYR A 140 -10.31 6.28 -8.12
C TYR A 140 -10.89 5.79 -6.80
N ALA A 141 -10.39 4.66 -6.27
CA ALA A 141 -10.70 4.23 -4.91
C ALA A 141 -10.16 5.23 -3.88
N SER A 142 -8.89 5.64 -3.97
CA SER A 142 -8.27 6.53 -3.00
C SER A 142 -8.90 7.93 -2.97
N VAL A 143 -9.38 8.43 -4.12
CA VAL A 143 -10.05 9.74 -4.24
C VAL A 143 -11.58 9.67 -4.07
N GLY A 144 -12.14 8.48 -3.80
CA GLY A 144 -13.59 8.30 -3.62
C GLY A 144 -14.42 8.62 -4.87
N ASN A 145 -13.89 8.38 -6.08
CA ASN A 145 -14.61 8.64 -7.33
C ASN A 145 -15.36 7.38 -7.79
N VAL A 146 -16.60 7.24 -7.34
CA VAL A 146 -17.45 6.07 -7.60
C VAL A 146 -17.74 5.88 -9.10
N GLU A 147 -18.00 6.96 -9.82
CA GLU A 147 -18.40 6.90 -11.23
C GLU A 147 -17.26 6.35 -12.10
N GLU A 148 -16.07 6.96 -12.00
CA GLU A 148 -14.90 6.52 -12.76
C GLU A 148 -14.40 5.14 -12.30
N PHE A 149 -14.49 4.85 -11.00
CA PHE A 149 -14.18 3.52 -10.49
C PHE A 149 -15.06 2.42 -11.13
N LYS A 150 -16.37 2.66 -11.22
CA LYS A 150 -17.31 1.71 -11.85
C LYS A 150 -17.01 1.56 -13.35
N LYS A 151 -16.66 2.64 -14.06
CA LYS A 151 -16.22 2.59 -15.47
C LYS A 151 -14.96 1.73 -15.62
N LYS A 152 -13.93 1.98 -14.82
CA LYS A 152 -12.66 1.23 -14.85
C LYS A 152 -12.81 -0.22 -14.44
N THR A 153 -13.74 -0.55 -13.54
CA THR A 153 -13.94 -1.93 -13.10
C THR A 153 -14.32 -2.84 -14.27
N LYS A 154 -15.13 -2.36 -15.21
CA LYS A 154 -15.50 -3.08 -16.42
C LYS A 154 -14.30 -3.33 -17.34
N LEU A 155 -13.42 -2.34 -17.47
CA LEU A 155 -12.23 -2.38 -18.33
C LEU A 155 -11.11 -3.26 -17.75
N SER A 156 -10.98 -3.30 -16.42
CA SER A 156 -9.95 -4.10 -15.71
C SER A 156 -10.16 -5.61 -15.77
N LYS A 157 -11.31 -6.09 -16.31
CA LYS A 157 -11.74 -7.50 -16.40
C LYS A 157 -11.25 -8.35 -15.22
N LEU A 158 -11.65 -7.97 -13.99
CA LEU A 158 -11.11 -8.54 -12.73
C LEU A 158 -11.31 -10.07 -12.57
N GLY A 159 -12.19 -10.69 -13.37
CA GLY A 159 -12.32 -12.16 -13.47
C GLY A 159 -11.23 -12.85 -14.31
N ARG A 160 -10.38 -12.08 -15.00
CA ARG A 160 -9.21 -12.56 -15.75
C ARG A 160 -7.93 -12.33 -14.95
N PHE A 161 -6.88 -13.08 -15.30
CA PHE A 161 -5.60 -13.09 -14.57
C PHE A 161 -4.99 -11.67 -14.41
N PRO A 162 -4.41 -11.34 -13.24
CA PRO A 162 -4.50 -12.08 -11.98
C PRO A 162 -5.93 -12.04 -11.42
N ARG A 163 -6.50 -13.22 -11.09
CA ARG A 163 -7.92 -13.42 -10.80
C ARG A 163 -8.31 -13.04 -9.36
N TYR A 164 -7.97 -11.85 -8.88
CA TYR A 164 -8.32 -11.45 -7.51
C TYR A 164 -8.51 -9.93 -7.37
N GLY A 165 -9.27 -9.52 -6.35
CA GLY A 165 -9.10 -8.21 -5.71
C GLY A 165 -10.27 -7.21 -5.81
N ILE A 166 -11.39 -7.51 -6.49
CA ILE A 166 -12.48 -6.53 -6.61
C ILE A 166 -13.00 -6.04 -5.25
N GLU A 167 -13.15 -6.95 -4.28
CA GLU A 167 -13.62 -6.59 -2.95
C GLU A 167 -12.61 -5.71 -2.19
N SER A 168 -11.31 -5.91 -2.40
CA SER A 168 -10.29 -5.00 -1.84
C SER A 168 -10.38 -3.61 -2.46
N TYR A 169 -10.54 -3.52 -3.79
CA TYR A 169 -10.72 -2.23 -4.46
C TYR A 169 -12.01 -1.53 -4.02
N LYS A 170 -13.12 -2.26 -3.86
CA LYS A 170 -14.39 -1.70 -3.37
C LYS A 170 -14.28 -1.23 -1.93
N SER A 171 -13.64 -2.01 -1.05
CA SER A 171 -13.38 -1.62 0.34
C SER A 171 -12.55 -0.33 0.40
N ASN A 172 -11.50 -0.23 -0.42
CA ASN A 172 -10.69 0.98 -0.53
C ASN A 172 -11.48 2.17 -1.11
N LEU A 173 -12.41 1.92 -2.05
CA LEU A 173 -13.30 2.96 -2.57
C LEU A 173 -14.23 3.48 -1.48
N LEU A 174 -14.82 2.60 -0.67
CA LEU A 174 -15.65 3.02 0.47
C LEU A 174 -14.84 3.86 1.46
N ALA A 175 -13.59 3.48 1.76
CA ALA A 175 -12.69 4.27 2.59
C ALA A 175 -12.38 5.65 2.00
N GLY A 176 -11.97 5.73 0.73
CA GLY A 176 -11.74 7.01 0.06
C GLY A 176 -13.00 7.87 -0.05
N TYR A 177 -14.17 7.26 -0.26
CA TYR A 177 -15.46 7.94 -0.28
C TYR A 177 -15.83 8.50 1.10
N ALA A 178 -15.64 7.72 2.16
CA ALA A 178 -15.84 8.17 3.53
C ALA A 178 -14.90 9.33 3.89
N ARG A 179 -13.62 9.26 3.51
CA ARG A 179 -12.66 10.34 3.70
C ARG A 179 -13.12 11.65 3.02
N LYS A 180 -13.68 11.54 1.81
CA LYS A 180 -14.09 12.69 1.01
C LYS A 180 -15.44 13.29 1.41
N TYR A 181 -16.41 12.45 1.77
CA TYR A 181 -17.81 12.86 1.94
C TYR A 181 -18.37 12.60 3.34
N GLY A 182 -17.61 11.98 4.23
CA GLY A 182 -18.03 11.59 5.58
C GLY A 182 -18.61 10.18 5.68
N ILE A 183 -18.58 9.63 6.89
CA ILE A 183 -18.97 8.24 7.17
C ILE A 183 -20.44 7.94 6.87
N HIS A 184 -21.36 8.87 7.17
CA HIS A 184 -22.80 8.65 6.96
C HIS A 184 -23.15 8.49 5.48
N LYS A 185 -22.58 9.32 4.59
CA LYS A 185 -22.74 9.18 3.15
C LYS A 185 -22.09 7.91 2.60
N ALA A 186 -21.00 7.46 3.22
CA ALA A 186 -20.36 6.20 2.84
C ALA A 186 -21.25 5.00 3.21
N PHE A 187 -21.92 5.02 4.37
CA PHE A 187 -22.94 4.02 4.70
C PHE A 187 -24.12 4.03 3.72
N GLU A 188 -24.60 5.18 3.27
CA GLU A 188 -25.62 5.26 2.22
C GLU A 188 -25.16 4.52 0.94
N LEU A 189 -23.90 4.72 0.55
CA LEU A 189 -23.29 4.06 -0.62
C LEU A 189 -23.22 2.53 -0.45
N THR A 190 -23.00 2.02 0.77
CA THR A 190 -22.94 0.57 1.02
C THR A 190 -24.27 -0.14 0.75
N ASN A 191 -25.40 0.58 0.74
CA ASN A 191 -26.71 0.01 0.43
C ASN A 191 -26.91 -0.26 -1.07
N GLU A 192 -26.03 0.22 -1.94
CA GLU A 192 -26.12 -0.13 -3.36
C GLU A 192 -25.71 -1.59 -3.58
N LYS A 193 -26.45 -2.29 -4.46
CA LYS A 193 -26.16 -3.67 -4.88
C LYS A 193 -24.70 -3.90 -5.31
N TYR A 194 -24.03 -2.86 -5.81
CA TYR A 194 -22.63 -2.95 -6.23
C TYR A 194 -21.68 -3.29 -5.07
N PHE A 195 -22.00 -2.88 -3.83
CA PHE A 195 -21.21 -3.09 -2.62
C PHE A 195 -21.75 -4.22 -1.74
N GLU A 196 -22.70 -5.01 -2.26
CA GLU A 196 -23.17 -6.20 -1.57
C GLU A 196 -21.98 -7.14 -1.28
N ASN A 197 -21.87 -7.61 -0.04
CA ASN A 197 -20.76 -8.42 0.50
C ASN A 197 -19.39 -7.71 0.60
N THR A 198 -19.30 -6.41 0.31
CA THR A 198 -18.06 -5.66 0.55
C THR A 198 -17.91 -5.39 2.04
N THR A 199 -16.72 -5.67 2.58
CA THR A 199 -16.40 -5.34 3.96
C THR A 199 -16.38 -3.83 4.17
N ILE A 200 -17.00 -3.38 5.26
CA ILE A 200 -17.07 -1.95 5.63
C ILE A 200 -16.01 -1.55 6.67
N LEU A 201 -15.16 -2.49 7.11
CA LEU A 201 -14.17 -2.22 8.15
C LEU A 201 -13.15 -1.17 7.73
N SER A 202 -12.61 -1.26 6.50
CA SER A 202 -11.64 -0.28 6.00
C SER A 202 -12.26 1.11 5.93
N MET A 203 -13.54 1.21 5.57
CA MET A 203 -14.29 2.46 5.54
C MET A 203 -14.36 3.12 6.91
N ILE A 204 -14.73 2.36 7.95
CA ILE A 204 -14.86 2.90 9.30
C ILE A 204 -13.49 3.24 9.89
N ARG A 205 -12.50 2.34 9.76
CA ARG A 205 -11.14 2.56 10.26
C ARG A 205 -10.48 3.82 9.68
N GLU A 206 -10.70 4.09 8.40
CA GLU A 206 -10.16 5.26 7.71
C GLU A 206 -10.58 6.56 8.39
N VAL A 207 -11.86 6.66 8.77
CA VAL A 207 -12.45 7.90 9.28
C VAL A 207 -12.70 7.89 10.78
N ALA A 208 -12.38 6.80 11.49
CA ALA A 208 -12.64 6.63 12.92
C ALA A 208 -12.09 7.78 13.76
N HIS A 209 -10.92 8.33 13.39
CA HIS A 209 -10.29 9.46 14.08
C HIS A 209 -10.97 10.82 13.87
N THR A 210 -11.85 10.93 12.87
CA THR A 210 -12.54 12.19 12.53
C THR A 210 -13.89 12.34 13.24
N ILE A 211 -14.37 11.28 13.87
CA ILE A 211 -15.62 11.25 14.64
C ILE A 211 -15.30 11.01 16.10
N ASN A 212 -16.15 11.51 17.00
CA ASN A 212 -15.93 11.33 18.43
C ASN A 212 -16.22 9.89 18.88
N PHE A 213 -15.69 9.50 20.04
CA PHE A 213 -15.83 8.14 20.56
C PHE A 213 -17.31 7.73 20.74
N SER A 214 -18.16 8.64 21.24
CA SER A 214 -19.60 8.36 21.38
C SER A 214 -20.33 8.14 20.06
N GLU A 215 -19.90 8.79 18.97
CA GLU A 215 -20.45 8.57 17.65
C GLU A 215 -20.03 7.20 17.10
N LEU A 216 -18.82 6.71 17.42
CA LEU A 216 -18.42 5.34 17.09
C LEU A 216 -19.33 4.32 17.77
N ASP A 217 -19.65 4.51 19.05
CA ASP A 217 -20.60 3.64 19.76
C ASP A 217 -21.97 3.61 19.08
N ASN A 218 -22.50 4.79 18.75
CA ASN A 218 -23.77 4.92 18.03
C ASN A 218 -23.74 4.25 16.64
N LEU A 219 -22.58 4.18 15.97
CA LEU A 219 -22.46 3.49 14.69
C LEU A 219 -22.61 1.98 14.82
N PHE A 220 -22.09 1.37 15.88
CA PHE A 220 -22.28 -0.08 16.12
C PHE A 220 -23.74 -0.42 16.38
N GLU A 221 -24.46 0.44 17.12
CA GLU A 221 -25.90 0.26 17.35
C GLU A 221 -26.71 0.43 16.06
N LYS A 222 -26.39 1.46 15.27
CA LYS A 222 -27.10 1.78 14.03
C LYS A 222 -26.82 0.78 12.90
N TYR A 223 -25.61 0.23 12.85
CA TYR A 223 -25.18 -0.70 11.80
C TYR A 223 -24.64 -2.01 12.40
N PRO A 224 -25.52 -2.90 12.89
CA PRO A 224 -25.11 -4.19 13.46
C PRO A 224 -24.29 -5.06 12.50
N ILE A 225 -24.40 -4.80 11.19
CA ILE A 225 -23.64 -5.49 10.15
C ILE A 225 -22.12 -5.41 10.38
N ILE A 226 -21.63 -4.35 11.03
CA ILE A 226 -20.21 -4.18 11.36
C ILE A 226 -19.68 -5.37 12.17
N GLU A 227 -20.42 -5.78 13.21
CA GLU A 227 -20.01 -6.87 14.11
C GLU A 227 -20.30 -8.24 13.50
N THR A 228 -21.30 -8.37 12.63
CA THR A 228 -21.60 -9.65 11.96
C THR A 228 -20.58 -10.05 10.91
N GLN A 229 -19.93 -9.07 10.27
CA GLN A 229 -18.93 -9.35 9.23
C GLN A 229 -17.57 -9.70 9.83
N ILE A 230 -17.23 -9.15 11.00
CA ILE A 230 -15.92 -9.31 11.64
C ILE A 230 -16.10 -9.35 13.16
N GLN A 231 -15.78 -10.51 13.74
CA GLN A 231 -15.98 -10.83 15.15
C GLN A 231 -15.35 -9.82 16.13
N ASP A 232 -14.24 -9.18 15.74
CA ASP A 232 -13.50 -8.22 16.58
C ASP A 232 -13.54 -6.76 16.06
N ALA A 233 -14.51 -6.42 15.21
CA ALA A 233 -14.57 -5.11 14.55
C ALA A 233 -14.46 -3.93 15.52
N LYS A 234 -15.12 -4.02 16.69
CA LYS A 234 -15.10 -2.98 17.74
C LYS A 234 -13.68 -2.68 18.22
N ALA A 235 -12.92 -3.71 18.59
CA ALA A 235 -11.54 -3.54 19.05
C ALA A 235 -10.69 -2.85 17.96
N TRP A 236 -10.77 -3.31 16.72
CA TRP A 236 -10.03 -2.70 15.59
C TRP A 236 -10.41 -1.24 15.35
N ILE A 237 -11.69 -0.90 15.43
CA ILE A 237 -12.20 0.44 15.15
C ILE A 237 -11.87 1.41 16.30
N TYR A 238 -12.04 1.00 17.55
CA TYR A 238 -11.66 1.83 18.70
C TYR A 238 -10.15 2.09 18.73
N VAL A 239 -9.31 1.10 18.43
CA VAL A 239 -7.86 1.33 18.30
C VAL A 239 -7.57 2.29 17.14
N ALA A 240 -8.24 2.14 15.99
CA ALA A 240 -8.06 3.02 14.83
C ALA A 240 -8.49 4.48 15.11
N HIS A 241 -9.48 4.69 15.98
CA HIS A 241 -9.89 6.02 16.42
C HIS A 241 -8.72 6.81 17.00
N PHE A 242 -7.88 6.19 17.83
CA PHE A 242 -6.72 6.83 18.42
C PHE A 242 -5.49 6.80 17.50
N ASN A 243 -5.24 5.69 16.80
CA ASN A 243 -4.00 5.48 16.04
C ASN A 243 -3.76 6.51 14.94
N ASN A 244 -4.82 6.97 14.28
CA ASN A 244 -4.71 7.96 13.22
C ASN A 244 -4.58 9.41 13.74
N GLN A 245 -4.58 9.63 15.06
CA GLN A 245 -4.38 10.96 15.69
C GLN A 245 -2.93 11.21 16.12
N GLY A 246 -2.06 10.19 16.04
CA GLY A 246 -0.71 10.24 16.60
C GLY A 246 -0.70 10.03 18.12
N LYS A 247 0.29 10.61 18.81
CA LYS A 247 0.44 10.45 20.26
C LYS A 247 -0.47 11.42 21.03
N ILE A 248 -1.33 10.90 21.89
CA ILE A 248 -2.37 11.64 22.61
C ILE A 248 -2.51 11.17 24.07
N ASN A 249 -3.10 12.02 24.91
CA ASN A 249 -3.61 11.61 26.23
C ASN A 249 -5.02 11.05 26.06
N ILE A 250 -5.16 9.73 26.09
CA ILE A 250 -6.46 9.06 25.95
C ILE A 250 -7.28 9.27 27.23
N PRO A 251 -8.53 9.77 27.16
CA PRO A 251 -9.41 9.85 28.32
C PRO A 251 -9.58 8.48 28.99
N GLN A 252 -9.51 8.44 30.33
CA GLN A 252 -9.46 7.18 31.07
C GLN A 252 -10.66 6.26 30.78
N ASN A 253 -11.87 6.82 30.67
CA ASN A 253 -13.07 6.06 30.32
C ASN A 253 -12.96 5.40 28.94
N GLU A 254 -12.52 6.14 27.93
CA GLU A 254 -12.39 5.62 26.56
C GLU A 254 -11.26 4.59 26.46
N PHE A 255 -10.17 4.79 27.21
CA PHE A 255 -9.09 3.82 27.35
C PHE A 255 -9.60 2.49 27.93
N GLU A 256 -10.38 2.53 29.01
CA GLU A 256 -10.92 1.33 29.66
C GLU A 256 -11.90 0.57 28.77
N ILE A 257 -12.81 1.28 28.08
CA ILE A 257 -13.73 0.68 27.10
C ILE A 257 -12.93 -0.03 25.99
N THR A 258 -11.96 0.68 25.41
CA THR A 258 -11.14 0.15 24.32
C THR A 258 -10.32 -1.07 24.76
N LEU A 259 -9.68 -0.99 25.94
CA LEU A 259 -8.94 -2.11 26.50
C LEU A 259 -9.86 -3.33 26.70
N ASN A 260 -11.05 -3.13 27.24
CA ASN A 260 -12.00 -4.22 27.46
C ASN A 260 -12.41 -4.91 26.15
N GLU A 261 -12.61 -4.18 25.06
CA GLU A 261 -12.86 -4.80 23.75
C GLU A 261 -11.64 -5.56 23.22
N ILE A 262 -10.42 -5.00 23.35
CA ILE A 262 -9.18 -5.70 22.95
C ILE A 262 -9.01 -7.01 23.74
N LEU A 263 -9.41 -7.04 25.01
CA LEU A 263 -9.28 -8.23 25.85
C LEU A 263 -10.23 -9.36 25.46
N LYS A 264 -11.34 -9.07 24.75
CA LYS A 264 -12.30 -10.05 24.22
C LYS A 264 -11.83 -10.75 22.95
N VAL A 265 -10.90 -10.15 22.21
CA VAL A 265 -10.29 -10.72 21.01
C VAL A 265 -9.74 -12.11 21.31
N ASP A 266 -10.00 -13.07 20.42
CA ASP A 266 -9.55 -14.45 20.62
C ASP A 266 -8.02 -14.49 20.78
N LYS A 267 -7.58 -15.22 21.81
CA LYS A 267 -6.17 -15.40 22.13
C LYS A 267 -5.41 -16.16 21.03
N ASP A 268 -6.12 -16.95 20.22
CA ASP A 268 -5.55 -17.81 19.19
C ASP A 268 -5.54 -17.12 17.81
N ASP A 269 -6.26 -16.00 17.66
CA ASP A 269 -6.33 -15.24 16.41
C ASP A 269 -5.00 -14.57 16.03
N LYS A 270 -4.66 -14.70 14.74
CA LYS A 270 -3.38 -14.27 14.15
C LYS A 270 -3.56 -13.15 13.14
N CYS A 271 -2.71 -12.14 13.27
CA CYS A 271 -2.60 -11.00 12.37
C CYS A 271 -1.22 -11.01 11.75
N GLY A 272 -1.05 -11.82 10.70
CA GLY A 272 0.26 -12.21 10.20
C GLY A 272 0.96 -13.16 11.19
N ASP A 273 2.23 -12.88 11.52
CA ASP A 273 3.03 -13.73 12.40
C ASP A 273 2.78 -13.51 13.90
N ILE A 274 2.00 -12.50 14.27
CA ILE A 274 1.70 -12.13 15.66
C ILE A 274 0.22 -12.35 16.00
N ARG A 275 -0.11 -12.41 17.29
CA ARG A 275 -1.52 -12.45 17.71
C ARG A 275 -2.19 -11.11 17.50
N CYS A 276 -3.43 -11.12 17.04
CA CYS A 276 -4.21 -9.90 16.82
C CYS A 276 -4.35 -9.08 18.11
N LYS A 277 -4.62 -9.73 19.24
CA LYS A 277 -4.67 -9.08 20.56
C LYS A 277 -3.35 -8.36 20.93
N ASP A 278 -2.21 -9.01 20.75
CA ASP A 278 -0.91 -8.37 21.04
C ASP A 278 -0.66 -7.19 20.07
N SER A 279 -1.08 -7.29 18.80
CA SER A 279 -1.00 -6.20 17.82
C SER A 279 -1.81 -4.99 18.25
N LEU A 280 -3.07 -5.19 18.66
CA LEU A 280 -3.96 -4.12 19.10
C LEU A 280 -3.46 -3.43 20.38
N LEU A 281 -2.92 -4.20 21.33
CA LEU A 281 -2.30 -3.64 22.54
C LEU A 281 -1.06 -2.80 22.21
N MET A 282 -0.27 -3.22 21.22
CA MET A 282 0.88 -2.44 20.74
C MET A 282 0.46 -1.16 20.02
N ASP A 283 -0.54 -1.22 19.16
CA ASP A 283 -1.08 -0.04 18.46
C ASP A 283 -1.58 1.00 19.48
N MET A 284 -2.33 0.57 20.51
CA MET A 284 -2.75 1.44 21.62
C MET A 284 -1.56 2.01 22.42
N PHE A 285 -0.50 1.23 22.58
CA PHE A 285 0.69 1.69 23.28
C PHE A 285 1.44 2.77 22.51
N TYR A 286 1.55 2.64 21.19
CA TYR A 286 2.25 3.63 20.36
C TYR A 286 1.61 5.01 20.39
N VAL A 287 0.33 5.07 20.74
CA VAL A 287 -0.48 6.29 20.66
C VAL A 287 -0.72 6.94 22.01
N THR A 288 -0.57 6.24 23.13
CA THR A 288 -0.78 6.85 24.45
C THR A 288 0.46 7.64 24.94
N LEU A 289 0.21 8.84 25.45
CA LEU A 289 1.17 9.67 26.20
C LEU A 289 1.06 9.47 27.72
N ASN A 290 0.21 8.55 28.19
CA ASN A 290 0.06 8.27 29.61
C ASN A 290 0.84 7.01 30.00
N ARG A 291 1.84 7.18 30.85
CA ARG A 291 2.71 6.08 31.31
C ARG A 291 1.93 4.98 32.05
N ASN A 292 0.92 5.33 32.83
CA ASN A 292 0.15 4.35 33.59
C ASN A 292 -0.70 3.49 32.65
N GLN A 293 -1.34 4.11 31.66
CA GLN A 293 -2.07 3.40 30.60
C GLN A 293 -1.14 2.48 29.80
N ALA A 294 0.06 2.95 29.43
CA ALA A 294 1.07 2.11 28.79
C ALA A 294 1.44 0.90 29.67
N LEU A 295 1.77 1.13 30.94
CA LEU A 295 2.10 0.04 31.86
C LEU A 295 0.95 -0.95 32.05
N GLU A 296 -0.30 -0.49 31.98
CA GLU A 296 -1.48 -1.36 32.00
C GLU A 296 -1.54 -2.26 30.75
N LEU A 297 -1.44 -1.69 29.55
CA LEU A 297 -1.41 -2.45 28.28
C LEU A 297 -0.35 -3.57 28.32
N LYS A 298 0.84 -3.26 28.84
CA LYS A 298 1.96 -4.20 28.96
C LYS A 298 1.61 -5.47 29.75
N LYS A 299 0.77 -5.37 30.78
CA LYS A 299 0.41 -6.51 31.63
C LYS A 299 -0.33 -7.58 30.84
N HIS A 300 -1.09 -7.17 29.83
CA HIS A 300 -1.93 -8.04 29.01
C HIS A 300 -1.22 -8.63 27.80
N LEU A 301 -0.04 -8.10 27.45
CA LEU A 301 0.82 -8.72 26.44
C LEU A 301 1.23 -10.11 26.89
N VAL A 302 1.29 -11.06 25.96
CA VAL A 302 1.81 -12.40 26.27
C VAL A 302 3.08 -12.72 25.46
N SER A 303 3.27 -12.14 24.28
CA SER A 303 4.47 -12.40 23.44
C SER A 303 5.74 -11.81 24.08
N PRO A 304 6.77 -12.64 24.38
CA PRO A 304 8.03 -12.14 24.97
C PRO A 304 8.77 -11.18 24.04
N ARG A 305 8.74 -11.43 22.73
CA ARG A 305 9.33 -10.55 21.71
C ARG A 305 8.70 -9.16 21.77
N ILE A 306 7.37 -9.10 21.78
CA ILE A 306 6.64 -7.83 21.81
C ILE A 306 6.85 -7.11 23.16
N LYS A 307 6.89 -7.83 24.29
CA LYS A 307 7.25 -7.25 25.59
C LYS A 307 8.64 -6.61 25.60
N SER A 308 9.61 -7.22 24.92
CA SER A 308 10.98 -6.69 24.80
C SER A 308 10.99 -5.38 24.00
N GLU A 309 10.27 -5.35 22.88
CA GLU A 309 10.09 -4.16 22.05
C GLU A 309 9.42 -3.03 22.86
N PHE A 310 8.33 -3.34 23.55
CA PHE A 310 7.63 -2.44 24.45
C PHE A 310 8.56 -1.79 25.50
N ASN A 311 9.40 -2.59 26.16
CA ASN A 311 10.36 -2.09 27.15
C ASN A 311 11.39 -1.15 26.53
N SER A 312 11.85 -1.48 25.33
CA SER A 312 12.82 -0.67 24.59
C SER A 312 12.22 0.70 24.26
N TYR A 313 10.96 0.73 23.82
CA TYR A 313 10.22 1.98 23.56
C TYR A 313 9.98 2.80 24.83
N ILE A 314 9.57 2.18 25.95
CA ILE A 314 9.41 2.92 27.22
C ILE A 314 10.73 3.55 27.65
N LYS A 315 11.85 2.82 27.51
CA LYS A 315 13.18 3.33 27.87
C LYS A 315 13.53 4.55 27.02
N GLN A 316 13.43 4.44 25.70
CA GLN A 316 13.66 5.57 24.78
C GLN A 316 12.79 6.79 25.10
N GLN A 317 11.50 6.58 25.36
CA GLN A 317 10.59 7.69 25.66
C GLN A 317 10.84 8.33 27.04
N THR A 318 11.38 7.57 28.00
CA THR A 318 11.81 8.09 29.30
C THR A 318 13.09 8.91 29.14
N ASP A 319 14.04 8.41 28.34
CA ASP A 319 15.29 9.11 28.04
C ASP A 319 15.06 10.43 27.25
N GLU A 320 13.92 10.53 26.53
CA GLU A 320 13.51 11.72 25.74
C GLU A 320 12.48 12.64 26.44
N ASN A 321 12.07 12.40 27.69
CA ASN A 321 11.10 13.22 28.46
C ASN A 321 9.75 13.52 27.75
N LYS A 322 9.16 12.56 27.03
CA LYS A 322 7.93 12.79 26.21
C LYS A 322 6.59 12.48 26.89
N TYR A 323 6.55 11.98 28.13
CA TYR A 323 5.28 11.70 28.82
C TYR A 323 4.79 12.94 29.58
N ILE A 324 3.53 13.33 29.35
CA ILE A 324 2.86 14.42 30.08
C ILE A 324 2.17 13.80 31.30
N SER A 325 2.52 14.29 32.49
CA SER A 325 2.01 13.86 33.81
C SER A 325 0.51 14.02 33.98
#